data_AF-A0A1Q7DYM8-F1
#
_entry.id   AF-A0A1Q7DYM8-F1
#
_cell.length_a   1.000
_cell.length_b   1.000
_cell.length_c   1.000
_cell.angle_alpha   90.00
_cell.angle_beta   90.00
_cell.angle_gamma   90.00
#
_symmetry.space_group_name_H-M   'P 1'
#
loop_
_entity.id
_entity.type
_entity.pdbx_description
1 polymer ?
#
loop_
_entity_poly.entity_id
_entity_poly.type
_entity_poly.pdbx_seq_one_letter_code
_entity_poly.pdbx_strand_id
1 'polypeptide(L)'
;MTRALLLGCGLAIGAPALAPAQDHGPGVPVERATWRRDVVHYGKWVAAAGAVGLTALAVREHNYSAREWDQLLAICRANNTDCTTGSDGRYLNYQAELHYEKAIYYDHRARRRLIGGQLSLLTAAALFLADLHPGKGPGNIPFHPLQVGRTPSGDGVNVGVRFAF
;
A
#
# COMPACT_ATOMS: atom_id res chain seq x y z
N MET A 1 -18.00 -7.16 -32.63
CA MET A 1 -18.67 -7.82 -31.49
C MET A 1 -17.62 -8.32 -30.51
N THR A 2 -17.32 -7.56 -29.45
CA THR A 2 -16.89 -8.08 -28.13
C THR A 2 -16.94 -6.91 -27.13
N ARG A 3 -17.88 -7.00 -26.18
CA ARG A 3 -18.06 -6.03 -25.09
C ARG A 3 -16.90 -6.21 -24.10
N ALA A 4 -16.08 -5.17 -23.95
CA ALA A 4 -15.11 -5.07 -22.86
C ALA A 4 -15.87 -4.77 -21.56
N LEU A 5 -15.96 -5.76 -20.69
CA LEU A 5 -16.49 -5.64 -19.33
C LEU A 5 -15.46 -4.87 -18.49
N LEU A 6 -15.62 -3.55 -18.45
CA LEU A 6 -14.91 -2.66 -17.54
C LEU A 6 -15.46 -2.87 -16.12
N LEU A 7 -14.89 -3.82 -15.39
CA LEU A 7 -14.99 -3.89 -13.93
C LEU A 7 -14.03 -2.85 -13.34
N GLY A 8 -14.46 -1.59 -13.41
CA GLY A 8 -13.88 -0.49 -12.64
C GLY A 8 -14.43 -0.54 -11.21
N CYS A 9 -13.79 -1.29 -10.32
CA CYS A 9 -13.93 -1.04 -8.89
C CYS A 9 -13.14 0.23 -8.57
N GLY A 10 -13.86 1.36 -8.59
CA GLY A 10 -13.37 2.61 -8.03
C GLY A 10 -13.15 2.45 -6.53
N LEU A 11 -11.90 2.57 -6.11
CA LEU A 11 -11.58 3.07 -4.78
C LEU A 11 -11.26 4.54 -4.96
N ALA A 12 -12.30 5.36 -4.77
CA ALA A 12 -12.17 6.77 -4.54
C ALA A 12 -11.33 6.96 -3.27
N ILE A 13 -10.03 7.12 -3.44
CA ILE A 13 -9.20 7.78 -2.44
C ILE A 13 -9.67 9.24 -2.50
N GLY A 14 -10.51 9.61 -1.54
CA GLY A 14 -10.97 10.98 -1.38
C GLY A 14 -9.78 11.91 -1.18
N ALA A 15 -9.30 12.52 -2.26
CA ALA A 15 -8.73 13.84 -2.19
C ALA A 15 -9.88 14.77 -1.74
N PRO A 16 -9.74 15.55 -0.66
CA PRO A 16 -10.66 16.66 -0.49
C PRO A 16 -10.36 17.61 -1.64
N ALA A 17 -11.21 17.56 -2.66
CA ALA A 17 -11.31 18.64 -3.62
C ALA A 17 -11.47 19.93 -2.81
N LEU A 18 -10.67 20.96 -3.14
CA LEU A 18 -10.89 22.30 -2.63
C LEU A 18 -12.35 22.69 -2.91
N ALA A 19 -13.18 22.66 -1.86
CA ALA A 19 -14.53 23.19 -1.85
C ALA A 19 -14.57 24.30 -0.78
N PRO A 20 -15.31 25.38 -1.05
CA PRO A 20 -15.06 26.69 -0.46
C PRO A 20 -15.40 26.73 1.04
N ALA A 21 -14.77 27.67 1.72
CA ALA A 21 -14.96 27.98 3.14
C ALA A 21 -16.45 27.95 3.53
N GLN A 22 -16.83 26.99 4.38
CA GLN A 22 -18.08 27.03 5.12
C GLN A 22 -17.77 27.43 6.56
N ASP A 23 -18.09 28.69 6.84
CA ASP A 23 -18.06 29.34 8.14
C ASP A 23 -19.12 28.69 9.06
N HIS A 24 -18.71 27.91 10.06
CA HIS A 24 -19.60 27.30 11.06
C HIS A 24 -18.95 27.34 12.45
N GLY A 25 -19.71 27.87 13.42
CA GLY A 25 -19.27 28.35 14.73
C GLY A 25 -18.78 27.32 15.77
N PRO A 26 -18.59 27.75 17.03
CA PRO A 26 -17.82 27.02 18.04
C PRO A 26 -18.64 25.91 18.72
N GLY A 27 -18.70 24.75 18.06
CA GLY A 27 -18.99 23.41 18.60
C GLY A 27 -18.43 22.44 17.56
N VAL A 28 -17.67 21.38 17.82
CA VAL A 28 -17.88 20.28 18.77
C VAL A 28 -16.54 19.51 18.88
N PRO A 29 -15.93 19.34 20.07
CA PRO A 29 -14.74 18.49 20.22
C PRO A 29 -15.04 16.98 20.19
N VAL A 30 -16.29 16.58 20.45
CA VAL A 30 -16.70 15.17 20.58
C VAL A 30 -16.81 14.45 19.24
N GLU A 31 -17.36 15.09 18.21
CA GLU A 31 -17.60 14.49 16.87
C GLU A 31 -16.29 14.15 16.14
N ARG A 32 -15.27 15.02 16.27
CA ARG A 32 -13.94 14.77 15.69
C ARG A 32 -13.21 13.62 16.40
N ALA A 33 -13.46 13.41 17.69
CA ALA A 33 -12.84 12.36 18.46
C ALA A 33 -13.42 10.97 18.15
N THR A 34 -14.75 10.86 17.95
CA THR A 34 -15.41 9.61 17.57
C THR A 34 -15.04 9.20 16.15
N TRP A 35 -15.11 10.12 15.19
CA TRP A 35 -14.73 9.87 13.80
C TRP A 35 -13.28 9.36 13.68
N ARG A 36 -12.33 9.98 14.41
CA ARG A 36 -10.92 9.55 14.39
C ARG A 36 -10.75 8.13 14.93
N ARG A 37 -11.56 7.73 15.91
CA ARG A 37 -11.50 6.38 16.51
C ARG A 37 -12.06 5.33 15.57
N ASP A 38 -13.19 5.60 14.93
CA ASP A 38 -13.82 4.67 13.99
C ASP A 38 -12.97 4.49 12.73
N VAL A 39 -12.41 5.58 12.19
CA VAL A 39 -11.50 5.54 11.04
C VAL A 39 -10.25 4.71 11.36
N VAL A 40 -9.67 4.87 12.55
CA VAL A 40 -8.48 4.09 12.94
C VAL A 40 -8.82 2.62 13.17
N HIS A 41 -9.95 2.33 13.82
CA HIS A 41 -10.36 0.98 14.16
C HIS A 41 -10.70 0.11 12.95
N TYR A 42 -11.47 0.65 11.99
CA TYR A 42 -11.85 -0.07 10.77
C TYR A 42 -10.83 0.11 9.64
N GLY A 43 -10.22 1.29 9.54
CA GLY A 43 -9.30 1.62 8.46
C GLY A 43 -8.05 0.74 8.44
N LYS A 44 -7.57 0.28 9.60
CA LYS A 44 -6.41 -0.62 9.67
C LYS A 44 -6.65 -1.94 8.94
N TRP A 45 -7.87 -2.49 9.04
CA TRP A 45 -8.24 -3.74 8.39
C TRP A 45 -8.48 -3.55 6.89
N VAL A 46 -9.11 -2.43 6.50
CA VAL A 46 -9.29 -2.07 5.09
C VAL A 46 -7.93 -1.90 4.42
N ALA A 47 -7.00 -1.17 5.04
CA ALA A 47 -5.65 -0.96 4.52
C ALA A 47 -4.84 -2.28 4.47
N ALA A 48 -4.96 -3.14 5.46
CA ALA A 48 -4.31 -4.46 5.44
C ALA A 48 -4.84 -5.35 4.31
N ALA A 49 -6.17 -5.43 4.14
CA ALA A 49 -6.80 -6.17 3.06
C ALA A 49 -6.42 -5.61 1.68
N GLY A 50 -6.37 -4.27 1.56
CA GLY A 50 -5.90 -3.57 0.36
C GLY A 50 -4.47 -3.94 0.00
N ALA A 51 -3.56 -4.01 0.97
CA ALA A 51 -2.16 -4.39 0.75
C ALA A 51 -2.04 -5.81 0.18
N VAL A 52 -2.77 -6.76 0.77
CA VAL A 52 -2.81 -8.16 0.30
C VAL A 52 -3.40 -8.26 -1.11
N GLY A 53 -4.56 -7.63 -1.34
CA GLY A 53 -5.24 -7.66 -2.64
C GLY A 53 -4.43 -7.03 -3.77
N LEU A 54 -3.80 -5.89 -3.53
CA LEU A 54 -2.94 -5.21 -4.51
C LEU A 54 -1.70 -6.03 -4.83
N THR A 55 -1.09 -6.66 -3.82
CA THR A 55 0.06 -7.55 -4.01
C THR A 55 -0.34 -8.78 -4.85
N ALA A 56 -1.47 -9.42 -4.54
CA ALA A 56 -1.94 -10.57 -5.31
C ALA A 56 -2.25 -10.20 -6.78
N LEU A 57 -2.90 -9.05 -7.01
CA LEU A 57 -3.15 -8.55 -8.37
C LEU A 57 -1.86 -8.18 -9.10
N ALA A 58 -0.84 -7.68 -8.39
CA ALA A 58 0.46 -7.41 -8.97
C ALA A 58 1.16 -8.68 -9.43
N VAL A 59 1.20 -9.72 -8.58
CA VAL A 59 1.78 -11.04 -8.92
C VAL A 59 1.08 -11.63 -10.14
N ARG A 60 -0.25 -11.54 -10.19
CA ARG A 60 -1.03 -12.03 -11.34
C ARG A 60 -0.62 -11.34 -12.63
N GLU A 61 -0.49 -10.02 -12.62
CA GLU A 61 -0.10 -9.24 -13.80
C GLU A 61 1.35 -9.48 -14.21
N HIS A 62 2.24 -9.63 -13.23
CA HIS A 62 3.64 -9.98 -13.48
C HIS A 62 3.74 -11.33 -14.20
N ASN A 63 2.94 -12.32 -13.82
CA ASN A 63 2.88 -13.60 -14.52
C ASN A 63 2.35 -13.48 -15.97
N TYR A 64 1.46 -12.52 -16.26
CA TYR A 64 1.06 -12.23 -17.64
C TYR A 64 2.21 -11.61 -18.43
N SER A 65 2.92 -10.64 -17.86
CA SER A 65 4.11 -10.03 -18.47
C SER A 65 5.18 -11.08 -18.79
N ALA A 66 5.50 -11.96 -17.82
CA ALA A 66 6.50 -13.01 -17.98
C ALA A 66 6.17 -13.96 -19.13
N ARG A 67 4.90 -14.35 -19.30
CA ARG A 67 4.49 -15.22 -20.41
C ARG A 67 4.68 -14.58 -21.79
N GLU A 68 4.36 -13.30 -21.93
CA GLU A 68 4.56 -12.58 -23.20
C GLU A 68 6.06 -12.38 -23.48
N TRP A 69 6.85 -12.13 -22.44
CA TRP A 69 8.30 -12.06 -22.53
C TRP A 69 8.92 -13.39 -22.96
N ASP A 70 8.46 -14.51 -22.40
CA ASP A 70 8.93 -15.84 -22.78
C ASP A 70 8.60 -16.17 -24.25
N GLN A 71 7.45 -15.69 -24.75
CA GLN A 71 7.09 -15.82 -26.18
C GLN A 71 8.01 -15.00 -27.08
N LEU A 72 8.34 -13.76 -26.69
CA LEU A 72 9.33 -12.96 -27.38
C LEU A 72 10.70 -13.67 -27.41
N LEU A 73 11.16 -14.21 -26.28
CA LEU A 73 12.41 -14.96 -26.22
C LEU A 73 12.37 -16.22 -27.08
N ALA A 74 11.23 -16.89 -27.15
CA ALA A 74 11.07 -18.06 -28.03
C ALA A 74 11.25 -17.69 -29.50
N ILE A 75 10.71 -16.55 -29.95
CA ILE A 75 10.90 -16.03 -31.31
C ILE A 75 12.38 -15.72 -31.55
N CYS A 76 13.02 -14.97 -30.65
CA CYS A 76 14.44 -14.61 -30.80
C CYS A 76 15.38 -15.83 -30.81
N ARG A 77 15.07 -16.86 -30.01
CA ARG A 77 15.85 -18.10 -29.97
C ARG A 77 15.63 -18.96 -31.20
N ALA A 78 14.42 -18.95 -31.77
CA ALA A 78 14.13 -19.68 -32.99
C ALA A 78 14.87 -19.07 -34.18
N ASN A 79 14.91 -17.74 -34.27
CA ASN A 79 15.64 -17.05 -35.31
C ASN A 79 16.10 -15.65 -34.85
N ASN A 80 17.41 -15.44 -34.80
CA ASN A 80 18.00 -14.22 -34.25
C ASN A 80 17.70 -12.98 -35.11
N THR A 81 17.52 -13.14 -36.43
CA THR A 81 17.19 -12.02 -37.31
C THR A 81 15.80 -11.44 -37.03
N ASP A 82 14.90 -12.20 -36.40
CA ASP A 82 13.56 -11.74 -36.05
C ASP A 82 13.56 -10.77 -34.86
N CYS A 83 14.69 -10.64 -34.16
CA CYS A 83 14.85 -9.73 -33.01
C CYS A 83 15.78 -8.56 -33.29
N THR A 84 16.07 -8.26 -34.56
CA THR A 84 16.76 -7.03 -34.94
C THR A 84 15.86 -5.82 -34.68
N THR A 85 16.41 -4.83 -33.98
CA THR A 85 15.75 -3.54 -33.73
C THR A 85 16.13 -2.52 -34.79
N GLY A 86 15.17 -1.70 -35.22
CA GLY A 86 15.41 -0.57 -36.11
C GLY A 86 16.14 0.58 -35.43
N SER A 87 16.42 1.65 -36.19
CA SER A 87 16.97 2.92 -35.68
C SER A 87 16.13 3.55 -34.57
N ASP A 88 14.84 3.20 -34.56
CA ASP A 88 13.79 3.75 -33.73
C ASP A 88 13.73 3.02 -32.37
N GLY A 89 14.51 1.94 -32.20
CA GLY A 89 14.51 1.08 -31.01
C GLY A 89 13.37 0.05 -30.96
N ARG A 90 12.51 0.01 -31.98
CA ARG A 90 11.42 -0.99 -32.12
C ARG A 90 11.92 -2.24 -32.84
N TYR A 91 11.30 -3.39 -32.58
CA TYR A 91 11.60 -4.61 -33.33
C TYR A 91 11.12 -4.47 -34.78
N LEU A 92 11.96 -4.90 -35.72
CA LEU A 92 11.58 -4.91 -37.15
C LEU A 92 10.51 -5.96 -37.44
N ASN A 93 10.47 -7.05 -36.67
CA ASN A 93 9.43 -8.06 -36.75
C ASN A 93 8.19 -7.64 -35.95
N TYR A 94 7.04 -7.57 -36.62
CA TYR A 94 5.77 -7.19 -36.01
C TYR A 94 5.33 -8.10 -34.85
N GLN A 95 5.57 -9.42 -34.95
CA GLN A 95 5.21 -10.36 -33.89
C GLN A 95 6.05 -10.13 -32.63
N ALA A 96 7.35 -9.90 -32.80
CA ALA A 96 8.25 -9.58 -31.68
C ALA A 96 7.83 -8.28 -30.98
N GLU A 97 7.54 -7.23 -31.76
CA GLU A 97 7.08 -5.95 -31.21
C GLU A 97 5.76 -6.09 -30.44
N LEU A 98 4.80 -6.87 -30.96
CA LEU A 98 3.51 -7.08 -30.32
C LEU A 98 3.65 -7.74 -28.93
N HIS A 99 4.51 -8.73 -28.80
CA HIS A 99 4.77 -9.39 -27.50
C HIS A 99 5.53 -8.47 -26.54
N TYR A 100 6.48 -7.68 -27.05
CA TYR A 100 7.19 -6.68 -26.26
C TYR A 100 6.25 -5.63 -25.68
N GLU A 101 5.39 -5.02 -26.49
CA GLU A 101 4.43 -4.00 -26.04
C GLU A 101 3.48 -4.55 -24.97
N LYS A 102 3.00 -5.79 -25.13
CA LYS A 102 2.15 -6.46 -24.13
C LYS A 102 2.90 -6.71 -22.82
N ALA A 103 4.15 -7.20 -22.90
CA ALA A 103 4.96 -7.47 -21.72
C ALA A 103 5.18 -6.18 -20.89
N ILE A 104 5.51 -5.07 -21.55
CA ILE A 104 5.69 -3.76 -20.91
C ILE A 104 4.37 -3.22 -20.33
N TYR A 105 3.26 -3.37 -21.04
CA TYR A 105 1.95 -2.95 -20.54
C TYR A 105 1.60 -3.64 -19.21
N TYR A 106 1.81 -4.96 -19.14
CA TYR A 106 1.55 -5.74 -17.94
C TYR A 106 2.53 -5.41 -16.81
N ASP A 107 3.80 -5.15 -17.12
CA ASP A 107 4.79 -4.74 -16.14
C ASP A 107 4.43 -3.39 -15.48
N HIS A 108 4.10 -2.37 -16.27
CA HIS A 108 3.69 -1.07 -15.73
C HIS A 108 2.46 -1.16 -14.83
N ARG A 109 1.54 -2.08 -15.13
CA ARG A 109 0.36 -2.29 -14.31
C ARG A 109 0.67 -3.10 -13.04
N ALA A 110 1.56 -4.09 -13.11
CA ALA A 110 2.10 -4.78 -11.93
C ALA A 110 2.79 -3.79 -10.98
N ARG A 111 3.66 -2.93 -11.52
CA ARG A 111 4.41 -1.93 -10.75
C ARG A 111 3.50 -0.96 -10.01
N ARG A 112 2.46 -0.42 -10.68
CA ARG A 112 1.48 0.46 -10.03
C ARG A 112 0.75 -0.22 -8.88
N ARG A 113 0.41 -1.51 -9.03
CA ARG A 113 -0.24 -2.28 -7.96
C ARG A 113 0.70 -2.57 -6.80
N LEU A 114 1.98 -2.87 -7.06
CA LEU A 114 2.98 -3.04 -6.00
C LEU A 114 3.16 -1.76 -5.18
N ILE A 115 3.29 -0.61 -5.85
CA ILE A 115 3.38 0.69 -5.17
C ILE A 115 2.14 0.93 -4.31
N GLY A 116 0.94 0.68 -4.86
CA GLY A 116 -0.30 0.76 -4.11
C GLY A 116 -0.33 -0.18 -2.90
N GLY A 117 0.14 -1.42 -3.06
CA GLY A 117 0.23 -2.41 -1.99
C GLY A 117 1.17 -1.99 -0.86
N GLN A 118 2.34 -1.46 -1.21
CA GLN A 118 3.30 -0.91 -0.25
C GLN A 118 2.74 0.29 0.51
N LEU A 119 2.09 1.22 -0.21
CA LEU A 119 1.44 2.38 0.40
C LEU A 119 0.35 1.91 1.38
N SER A 120 -0.49 0.97 0.96
CA SER A 120 -1.55 0.39 1.78
C SER A 120 -0.99 -0.31 3.03
N LEU A 121 0.15 -1.00 2.91
CA LEU A 121 0.83 -1.64 4.03
C LEU A 121 1.36 -0.61 5.04
N LEU A 122 1.99 0.46 4.55
CA LEU A 122 2.47 1.57 5.39
C LEU A 122 1.31 2.27 6.11
N THR A 123 0.20 2.50 5.40
CA THR A 123 -1.02 3.05 6.00
C THR A 123 -1.58 2.12 7.08
N ALA A 124 -1.66 0.81 6.81
CA ALA A 124 -2.11 -0.16 7.79
C ALA A 124 -1.24 -0.13 9.05
N ALA A 125 0.09 -0.14 8.90
CA ALA A 125 1.03 -0.02 10.01
C ALA A 125 0.79 1.26 10.82
N ALA A 126 0.68 2.41 10.16
CA ALA A 126 0.41 3.68 10.82
C ALA A 126 -0.91 3.67 11.60
N LEU A 127 -1.97 3.08 11.05
CA LEU A 127 -3.27 2.96 11.72
C LEU A 127 -3.22 1.98 12.90
N PHE A 128 -2.50 0.86 12.80
CA PHE A 128 -2.27 -0.03 13.93
C PHE A 128 -1.50 0.66 15.07
N LEU A 129 -0.48 1.46 14.74
CA LEU A 129 0.25 2.25 15.72
C LEU A 129 -0.64 3.31 16.37
N ALA A 130 -1.51 3.97 15.60
CA ALA A 130 -2.45 4.97 16.11
C ALA A 130 -3.58 4.36 16.98
N ASP A 131 -3.97 3.11 16.72
CA ASP A 131 -4.98 2.38 17.52
C ASP A 131 -4.40 1.85 18.83
N LEU A 132 -3.07 1.81 18.96
CA LEU A 132 -2.40 1.31 20.15
C LEU A 132 -2.63 2.30 21.31
N HIS A 133 -3.48 1.93 22.26
CA HIS A 133 -3.75 2.72 23.46
C HIS A 133 -2.79 2.32 24.59
N PRO A 134 -1.76 3.12 24.93
CA PRO A 134 -0.94 2.86 26.10
C PRO A 134 -1.79 3.10 27.35
N GLY A 135 -2.09 2.03 28.12
CA GLY A 135 -2.60 2.17 29.48
C GLY A 135 -3.97 1.57 29.81
N LYS A 136 -4.69 0.94 28.88
CA LYS A 136 -5.87 0.12 29.23
C LYS A 136 -5.53 -1.36 29.30
N GLY A 137 -4.67 -1.71 30.26
CA GLY A 137 -4.60 -3.08 30.76
C GLY A 137 -5.89 -3.40 31.53
N PRO A 138 -6.45 -4.62 31.45
CA PRO A 138 -7.60 -4.99 32.27
C PRO A 138 -7.26 -4.77 33.74
N GLY A 139 -8.16 -4.13 34.51
CA GLY A 139 -7.98 -3.77 35.93
C GLY A 139 -7.88 -4.97 36.90
N ASN A 140 -7.54 -6.14 36.37
CA ASN A 140 -7.44 -7.45 37.01
C ASN A 140 -6.00 -7.99 37.04
N ILE A 141 -5.04 -7.37 36.34
CA ILE A 141 -3.66 -7.88 36.34
C ILE A 141 -3.02 -7.51 37.69
N PRO A 142 -2.58 -8.48 38.52
CA PRO A 142 -1.96 -8.23 39.84
C PRO A 142 -0.54 -7.65 39.75
N PHE A 143 -0.15 -7.19 38.56
CA PHE A 143 1.11 -6.52 38.30
C PHE A 143 0.79 -5.06 37.98
N HIS A 144 1.20 -4.17 38.89
CA HIS A 144 1.09 -2.73 38.68
C HIS A 144 1.82 -2.33 37.38
N PRO A 145 1.28 -1.38 36.60
CA PRO A 145 1.92 -0.95 35.37
C PRO A 145 3.34 -0.48 35.68
N LEU A 146 4.31 -1.02 34.93
CA LEU A 146 5.71 -0.64 35.03
C LEU A 146 5.81 0.87 34.72
N GLN A 147 5.98 1.69 35.75
CA GLN A 147 6.12 3.13 35.60
C GLN A 147 7.55 3.43 35.13
N VAL A 148 7.74 3.55 33.82
CA VAL A 148 9.02 3.99 33.24
C VAL A 148 9.07 5.52 33.33
N GLY A 149 9.44 6.04 34.50
CA GLY A 149 9.62 7.47 34.71
C GLY A 149 10.95 7.95 34.17
N ARG A 150 10.93 8.93 33.26
CA ARG A 150 12.15 9.62 32.80
C ARG A 150 12.48 10.68 33.87
N THR A 151 13.43 10.41 34.75
CA THR A 151 13.90 11.39 35.74
C THR A 151 14.89 12.33 35.06
N PRO A 152 14.61 13.65 34.96
CA PRO A 152 15.60 14.59 34.48
C PRO A 152 16.56 14.88 35.63
N SER A 153 17.67 14.16 35.68
CA SER A 153 18.84 14.58 36.44
C SER A 153 19.96 14.79 35.43
N GLY A 154 20.56 15.98 35.45
CA GLY A 154 21.52 16.44 34.45
C GLY A 154 22.60 15.41 34.14
N ASP A 155 22.91 15.29 32.84
CA ASP A 155 24.01 14.51 32.25
C ASP A 155 23.89 12.98 32.14
N GLY A 156 22.67 12.46 31.96
CA GLY A 156 22.51 11.11 31.37
C GLY A 156 21.10 10.57 31.37
N VAL A 157 20.74 9.83 30.31
CA VAL A 157 19.51 9.01 30.30
C VAL A 157 19.76 7.76 31.12
N ASN A 158 19.40 7.79 32.40
CA ASN A 158 19.37 6.61 33.24
C ASN A 158 17.99 5.95 33.16
N VAL A 159 17.94 4.67 32.77
CA VAL A 159 16.73 3.85 32.83
C VAL A 159 16.80 3.04 34.12
N GLY A 160 16.08 3.48 35.15
CA GLY A 160 15.98 2.76 36.42
C GLY A 160 14.71 1.92 36.48
N VAL A 161 14.83 0.64 36.85
CA VAL A 161 13.70 -0.22 37.22
C VAL A 161 13.65 -0.28 38.74
N ARG A 162 12.56 0.20 39.34
CA ARG A 162 12.32 0.09 40.78
C ARG A 162 11.34 -1.05 41.04
N PHE A 163 11.77 -2.03 41.83
CA PHE A 163 10.89 -3.04 42.41
C PHE A 163 10.50 -2.58 43.80
N ALA A 164 9.20 -2.39 44.04
CA ALA A 164 8.67 -2.27 45.39
C ALA A 164 8.20 -3.67 45.81
N PHE A 165 8.77 -4.18 46.90
CA PHE A 165 8.33 -5.38 47.60
C PHE A 165 7.54 -4.98 48.84
#